data_AF-A0A9E1W4D6-F1
#
_entry.id   AF-A0A9E1W4D6-F1
#
_cell.length_a   1.000
_cell.length_b   1.000
_cell.length_c   1.000
_cell.angle_alpha   90.00
_cell.angle_beta   90.00
_cell.angle_gamma   90.00
#
_symmetry.space_group_name_H-M   'P 1'
#
loop_
_entity.id
_entity.type
_entity.pdbx_description
1 polymer ?
#
loop_
_entity_poly.entity_id
_entity_poly.type
_entity_poly.pdbx_seq_one_letter_code
_entity_poly.pdbx_strand_id
1 'polypeptide(L)'
;MRFGGNAPGCNGIIVSKADGSVFSLGSAFPVERDLRFYDRGFQSDKVDLVVLEVVDWPGTVEALLEVGPQTIELSYESGTVWRLPRPLTEDEIRQRLEDLPAIFGDLHIYFKFEVLARAEDDGLCRFTMLKRPD
;
A
#
# COMPACT_ATOMS: atom_id res chain seq x y z
N MET A 1 -8.02 19.14 -19.76
CA MET A 1 -7.66 17.83 -19.17
C MET A 1 -6.22 17.97 -18.68
N ARG A 2 -6.00 18.13 -17.37
CA ARG A 2 -4.66 18.11 -16.79
C ARG A 2 -4.48 16.70 -16.22
N PHE A 3 -3.58 15.91 -16.82
CA PHE A 3 -3.15 14.66 -16.24
C PHE A 3 -2.23 15.01 -15.06
N GLY A 4 -2.80 15.10 -13.87
CA GLY A 4 -2.06 15.28 -12.61
C GLY A 4 -1.55 13.96 -12.06
N GLY A 5 -1.02 13.09 -12.92
CA GLY A 5 -0.46 11.79 -12.53
C GLY A 5 1.05 11.78 -12.75
N ASN A 6 1.77 11.04 -11.91
CA ASN A 6 3.19 10.73 -12.12
C ASN A 6 3.44 10.34 -13.58
N ALA A 7 4.48 10.91 -14.19
CA ALA A 7 4.86 10.56 -15.56
C ALA A 7 5.02 9.03 -15.66
N PRO A 8 4.42 8.39 -16.68
CA PRO A 8 4.49 6.93 -16.80
C PRO A 8 5.94 6.47 -16.92
N GLY A 9 6.28 5.38 -16.23
CA GLY A 9 7.56 4.73 -16.38
C GLY A 9 7.71 4.11 -17.77
N CYS A 10 8.87 3.49 -18.05
CA CYS A 10 9.15 2.91 -19.36
C CYS A 10 8.23 1.73 -19.73
N ASN A 11 7.55 1.12 -18.75
CA ASN A 11 6.61 0.02 -18.97
C ASN A 11 5.21 0.49 -19.40
N GLY A 12 4.95 1.80 -19.43
CA GLY A 12 3.71 2.38 -19.94
C GLY A 12 2.60 2.50 -18.88
N ILE A 13 1.35 2.42 -19.34
CA ILE A 13 0.15 2.58 -18.50
C ILE A 13 -0.88 1.51 -18.82
N ILE A 14 -1.63 1.09 -17.82
CA ILE A 14 -2.86 0.31 -17.98
C ILE A 14 -4.05 1.26 -17.78
N VAL A 15 -4.99 1.23 -18.73
CA VAL A 15 -6.24 2.01 -18.64
C VAL A 15 -7.39 1.04 -18.52
N SER A 16 -8.08 1.07 -17.38
CA SER A 16 -9.30 0.29 -17.16
C SER A 16 -10.40 0.76 -18.11
N LYS A 17 -10.99 -0.18 -18.85
CA LYS A 17 -12.14 0.10 -19.73
C LYS A 17 -13.44 0.32 -18.97
N ALA A 18 -13.53 -0.17 -17.73
CA ALA A 18 -14.76 -0.13 -16.95
C ALA A 18 -15.04 1.28 -16.41
N ASP A 19 -13.99 1.96 -15.93
CA ASP A 19 -14.11 3.23 -15.22
C ASP A 19 -13.10 4.30 -15.70
N GLY A 20 -12.24 3.98 -16.67
CA GLY A 20 -11.23 4.90 -17.19
C GLY A 20 -10.06 5.13 -16.22
N SER A 21 -9.96 4.37 -15.14
CA SER A 21 -8.86 4.51 -14.19
C SER A 21 -7.52 4.17 -14.84
N VAL A 22 -6.51 4.97 -14.51
CA VAL A 22 -5.14 4.81 -15.01
C VAL A 22 -4.28 4.20 -13.91
N PHE A 23 -3.48 3.20 -14.27
CA PHE A 23 -2.43 2.64 -13.46
C PHE A 23 -1.09 2.78 -14.20
N SER A 24 -0.20 3.62 -13.67
CA SER A 24 1.12 3.87 -14.25
C SER A 24 2.08 2.77 -13.85
N LEU A 25 2.70 2.11 -14.83
CA LEU A 25 3.69 1.08 -14.58
C LEU A 25 5.07 1.73 -14.37
N GLY A 26 5.80 1.23 -13.37
CA GLY A 26 7.17 1.64 -13.10
C GLY A 26 8.16 1.01 -14.09
N SER A 27 9.46 1.25 -13.88
CA SER A 27 10.55 0.59 -14.62
C SER A 27 11.28 -0.46 -13.80
N ALA A 28 10.89 -0.64 -12.54
CA ALA A 28 11.63 -1.45 -11.57
C ALA A 28 11.37 -2.96 -11.72
N PHE A 29 10.24 -3.34 -12.34
CA PHE A 29 9.84 -4.74 -12.51
C PHE A 29 9.47 -5.04 -13.97
N PRO A 30 9.48 -6.30 -14.41
CA PRO A 30 8.99 -6.70 -15.73
C PRO A 30 7.49 -6.44 -15.90
N VAL A 31 7.05 -6.17 -17.12
CA VAL A 31 5.64 -5.91 -17.45
C VAL A 31 4.76 -7.11 -17.10
N GLU A 32 5.26 -8.33 -17.25
CA GLU A 32 4.54 -9.58 -16.94
C GLU A 32 4.16 -9.67 -15.46
N ARG A 33 5.04 -9.18 -14.58
CA ARG A 33 4.80 -9.10 -13.13
C ARG A 33 3.68 -8.10 -12.84
N ASP A 34 3.73 -6.94 -13.47
CA ASP A 34 2.73 -5.90 -13.28
C ASP A 34 1.35 -6.32 -13.79
N LEU A 35 1.27 -6.98 -14.95
CA LEU A 35 0.03 -7.54 -15.49
C LEU A 35 -0.57 -8.59 -14.56
N ARG A 36 0.25 -9.51 -14.04
CA ARG A 36 -0.20 -10.54 -13.09
C ARG A 36 -0.82 -9.92 -11.84
N PHE A 37 -0.22 -8.86 -11.30
CA PHE A 37 -0.74 -8.18 -10.11
C PHE A 37 -1.97 -7.33 -10.41
N TYR A 38 -2.02 -6.69 -11.58
CA TYR A 38 -3.20 -5.96 -12.04
C TYR A 38 -4.43 -6.88 -12.11
N ASP A 39 -4.27 -8.09 -12.66
CA ASP A 39 -5.32 -9.11 -12.75
C ASP A 39 -5.76 -9.62 -11.36
N ARG A 40 -4.87 -9.57 -10.37
CA ARG A 40 -5.17 -9.88 -8.96
C ARG A 40 -5.82 -8.71 -8.18
N GLY A 41 -6.01 -7.54 -8.79
CA GLY A 41 -6.64 -6.38 -8.15
C GLY A 41 -5.66 -5.35 -7.56
N PHE A 42 -4.35 -5.51 -7.76
CA PHE A 42 -3.33 -4.52 -7.38
C PHE A 42 -3.22 -3.42 -8.45
N GLN A 43 -4.26 -2.59 -8.53
CA GLN A 43 -4.49 -1.65 -9.63
C GLN A 43 -4.16 -0.19 -9.28
N SER A 44 -3.46 0.03 -8.16
CA SER A 44 -3.03 1.35 -7.69
C SER A 44 -1.71 1.23 -6.93
N ASP A 45 -0.83 2.22 -7.09
CA ASP A 45 0.36 2.35 -6.24
C ASP A 45 -0.02 2.92 -4.87
N LYS A 46 -0.90 3.94 -4.85
CA LYS A 46 -1.30 4.63 -3.64
C LYS A 46 -2.63 4.11 -3.12
N VAL A 47 -2.62 3.53 -1.92
CA VAL A 47 -3.82 2.92 -1.32
C VAL A 47 -3.91 3.17 0.18
N ASP A 48 -5.12 3.05 0.72
CA ASP A 48 -5.32 2.68 2.12
C ASP A 48 -5.52 1.16 2.19
N LEU A 49 -4.64 0.47 2.91
CA LEU A 49 -4.77 -0.96 3.19
C LEU A 49 -5.68 -1.14 4.39
N VAL A 50 -6.76 -1.89 4.22
CA VAL A 50 -7.75 -2.15 5.28
C VAL A 50 -7.72 -3.62 5.62
N VAL A 51 -7.19 -3.96 6.79
CA VAL A 51 -7.23 -5.32 7.32
C VAL A 51 -8.59 -5.55 7.97
N LEU A 52 -9.31 -6.56 7.47
CA LEU A 52 -10.68 -6.88 7.87
C LEU A 52 -10.71 -8.02 8.89
N GLU A 53 -9.70 -8.88 8.87
CA GLU A 53 -9.61 -10.08 9.70
C GLU A 53 -8.15 -10.54 9.81
N VAL A 54 -7.73 -10.97 10.99
CA VAL A 54 -6.40 -11.55 11.25
C VAL A 54 -6.57 -13.03 11.54
N VAL A 55 -5.98 -13.89 10.72
CA VAL A 55 -6.02 -15.35 10.86
C VAL A 55 -4.76 -15.85 11.57
N ASP A 56 -3.60 -15.37 11.13
CA ASP A 56 -2.30 -15.61 11.76
C ASP A 56 -1.68 -14.30 12.26
N TRP A 57 -1.62 -14.15 13.58
CA TRP A 57 -1.16 -12.92 14.22
C TRP A 57 0.33 -12.62 13.95
N PRO A 58 1.27 -13.53 14.28
CA PRO A 58 2.68 -13.33 13.95
C PRO A 58 2.92 -13.03 12.47
N GLY A 59 2.37 -13.85 11.55
CA GLY A 59 2.58 -13.66 10.12
C GLY A 59 1.98 -12.36 9.60
N THR A 60 0.81 -11.95 10.09
CA THR A 60 0.19 -10.68 9.69
C THR A 60 1.02 -9.48 10.14
N VAL A 61 1.52 -9.50 11.38
CA VAL A 61 2.34 -8.41 11.91
C VAL A 61 3.67 -8.33 11.15
N GLU A 62 4.31 -9.46 10.86
CA GLU A 62 5.54 -9.51 10.06
C GLU A 62 5.31 -8.97 8.64
N ALA A 63 4.22 -9.39 7.98
CA ALA A 63 3.87 -8.90 6.65
C ALA A 63 3.63 -7.38 6.65
N LEU A 64 2.94 -6.85 7.66
CA LEU A 64 2.70 -5.41 7.79
C LEU A 64 3.98 -4.63 8.09
N LEU A 65 4.89 -5.16 8.90
CA LEU A 65 6.21 -4.57 9.11
C LEU A 65 7.01 -4.48 7.78
N GLU A 66 6.93 -5.51 6.94
CA GLU A 66 7.60 -5.54 5.63
C GLU A 66 6.94 -4.59 4.60
N VAL A 67 5.61 -4.44 4.65
CA VAL A 67 4.88 -3.40 3.89
C VAL A 67 5.35 -2.01 4.30
N GLY A 68 5.59 -1.79 5.60
CA GLY A 68 6.18 -0.58 6.14
C GLY A 68 5.22 0.62 6.21
N PRO A 69 4.01 0.48 6.81
CA PRO A 69 3.12 1.61 7.03
C PRO A 69 3.78 2.67 7.92
N GLN A 70 3.46 3.93 7.64
CA GLN A 70 4.09 5.07 8.31
C GLN A 70 3.08 5.85 9.16
N THR A 71 3.62 6.59 10.12
CA THR A 71 2.91 7.61 10.87
C THR A 71 3.73 8.91 10.86
N ILE A 72 3.08 10.01 11.20
CA ILE A 72 3.75 11.31 11.30
C ILE A 72 4.12 11.57 12.75
N GLU A 73 5.41 11.79 12.98
CA GLU A 73 5.94 12.33 14.22
C GLU A 73 6.16 13.84 14.09
N LEU A 74 5.79 14.60 15.11
CA LEU A 74 5.97 16.04 15.14
C LEU A 74 7.26 16.40 15.86
N SER A 75 8.17 17.09 15.16
CA SER A 75 9.36 17.70 15.76
C SER A 75 9.21 19.23 15.80
N TYR A 76 9.69 19.85 16.87
CA TYR A 76 9.61 21.29 17.10
C TYR A 76 11.01 21.86 17.18
N GLU A 77 11.47 22.53 16.11
CA GLU A 77 12.82 23.09 16.02
C GLU A 77 12.77 24.53 15.50
N SER A 78 13.44 25.45 16.20
CA SER A 78 13.54 26.88 15.83
C SER A 78 12.18 27.53 15.50
N GLY A 79 11.13 27.23 16.28
CA GLY A 79 9.79 27.78 16.08
C GLY A 79 9.02 27.19 14.88
N THR A 80 9.56 26.14 14.24
CA THR A 80 8.93 25.43 13.13
C THR A 80 8.46 24.05 13.59
N VAL A 81 7.25 23.66 13.14
CA VAL A 81 6.71 22.31 13.37
C VAL A 81 7.00 21.46 12.14
N TRP A 82 7.89 20.48 12.30
CA TRP A 82 8.25 19.50 11.29
C TRP A 82 7.36 18.26 11.41
N ARG A 83 6.83 17.80 10.29
CA ARG A 83 6.07 16.55 10.17
C ARG A 83 6.96 15.50 9.56
N LEU A 84 7.54 14.63 10.38
CA LEU A 84 8.50 13.63 9.96
C LEU A 84 7.79 12.27 9.81
N PRO A 85 7.78 11.67 8.62
CA PRO A 85 7.28 10.32 8.47
C PRO A 85 8.22 9.34 9.16
N ARG A 86 7.66 8.43 9.95
CA ARG A 86 8.39 7.27 10.48
C ARG A 86 7.60 5.99 10.29
N PRO A 87 8.26 4.83 10.12
CA PRO A 87 7.58 3.55 10.16
C PRO A 87 6.82 3.33 11.48
N LEU A 88 5.71 2.61 11.41
CA LEU A 88 5.04 2.07 12.59
C LEU A 88 5.90 0.99 13.24
N THR A 89 5.86 0.93 14.57
CA THR A 89 6.47 -0.17 15.32
C THR A 89 5.58 -1.41 15.32
N GLU A 90 6.15 -2.54 15.70
CA GLU A 90 5.42 -3.80 15.88
C GLU A 90 4.25 -3.65 16.86
N ASP A 91 4.48 -2.95 17.99
CA ASP A 91 3.46 -2.71 19.00
C ASP A 91 2.32 -1.82 18.48
N GLU A 92 2.65 -0.79 17.70
CA GLU A 92 1.63 0.08 17.08
C GLU A 92 0.80 -0.66 16.03
N ILE A 93 1.44 -1.55 15.26
CA ILE A 93 0.73 -2.41 14.31
C ILE A 93 -0.22 -3.35 15.07
N ARG A 94 0.27 -4.03 16.11
CA ARG A 94 -0.56 -4.92 16.95
C ARG A 94 -1.74 -4.18 17.55
N GLN A 95 -1.48 -3.03 18.16
CA GLN A 95 -2.53 -2.22 18.79
C GLN A 95 -3.62 -1.82 17.79
N ARG A 96 -3.26 -1.47 16.55
CA ARG A 96 -4.25 -1.17 15.51
C ARG A 96 -5.05 -2.40 15.10
N LEU A 97 -4.40 -3.56 15.00
CA LEU A 97 -5.07 -4.81 14.62
C LEU A 97 -6.03 -5.34 15.70
N GLU A 98 -5.94 -4.86 16.94
CA GLU A 98 -6.91 -5.20 18.00
C GLU A 98 -8.31 -4.65 17.72
N ASP A 99 -8.44 -3.58 16.93
CA ASP A 99 -9.71 -2.94 16.58
C ASP A 99 -9.95 -3.01 15.07
N LEU A 100 -10.59 -4.09 14.62
CA LEU A 100 -10.88 -4.33 13.21
C LEU A 100 -12.21 -3.67 12.78
N PRO A 101 -12.29 -3.10 11.56
CA PRO A 101 -11.25 -3.09 10.53
C PRO A 101 -10.12 -2.09 10.80
N ALA A 102 -8.87 -2.54 10.68
CA ALA A 102 -7.69 -1.72 10.90
C ALA A 102 -7.23 -1.08 9.58
N ILE A 103 -7.09 0.25 9.58
CA ILE A 103 -6.71 1.02 8.39
C ILE A 103 -5.24 1.47 8.49
N PHE A 104 -4.45 1.07 7.49
CA PHE A 104 -3.08 1.52 7.26
C PHE A 104 -3.06 2.37 6.00
N GLY A 105 -3.12 3.69 6.21
CA GLY A 105 -3.34 4.64 5.14
C GLY A 105 -2.08 5.12 4.42
N ASP A 106 -2.30 5.71 3.25
CA ASP A 106 -1.30 6.43 2.45
C ASP A 106 -0.06 5.59 2.08
N LEU A 107 -0.29 4.33 1.71
CA LEU A 107 0.77 3.39 1.36
C LEU A 107 1.10 3.45 -0.13
N HIS A 108 2.40 3.50 -0.43
CA HIS A 108 2.96 3.27 -1.75
C HIS A 108 3.34 1.80 -1.89
N ILE A 109 2.45 1.00 -2.45
CA ILE A 109 2.51 -0.47 -2.41
C ILE A 109 3.08 -1.10 -3.67
N TYR A 110 3.43 -0.35 -4.73
CA TYR A 110 3.93 -0.94 -5.98
C TYR A 110 5.15 -1.85 -5.79
N PHE A 111 6.05 -1.50 -4.87
CA PHE A 111 7.22 -2.32 -4.50
C PHE A 111 6.91 -3.42 -3.46
N LYS A 112 5.67 -3.49 -2.98
CA LYS A 112 5.21 -4.35 -1.88
C LYS A 112 4.10 -5.31 -2.31
N PHE A 113 3.77 -5.38 -3.60
CA PHE A 113 2.73 -6.28 -4.11
C PHE A 113 3.00 -7.74 -3.73
N GLU A 114 4.24 -8.21 -3.86
CA GLU A 114 4.62 -9.58 -3.51
C GLU A 114 4.38 -9.89 -2.03
N VAL A 115 4.62 -8.92 -1.14
CA VAL A 115 4.43 -9.08 0.32
C VAL A 115 2.95 -9.28 0.64
N LEU A 116 2.11 -8.40 0.10
CA LEU A 116 0.66 -8.46 0.29
C LEU A 116 0.04 -9.70 -0.36
N ALA A 117 0.51 -10.04 -1.55
CA ALA A 117 0.05 -11.23 -2.25
C ALA A 117 0.47 -12.53 -1.55
N ARG A 118 1.68 -12.60 -0.98
CA ARG A 118 2.09 -13.73 -0.14
C ARG A 118 1.22 -13.81 1.11
N ALA A 119 0.94 -12.68 1.78
CA ALA A 119 0.07 -12.67 2.95
C ALA A 119 -1.37 -13.15 2.64
N GLU A 120 -1.89 -12.80 1.45
CA GLU A 120 -3.16 -13.31 0.94
C GLU A 120 -3.08 -14.81 0.61
N ASP A 121 -2.07 -15.25 -0.14
CA ASP A 121 -1.89 -16.62 -0.61
C ASP A 121 -1.68 -17.60 0.56
N ASP A 122 -0.95 -17.18 1.60
CA ASP A 122 -0.70 -17.94 2.83
C ASP A 122 -1.88 -17.87 3.82
N GLY A 123 -2.89 -17.04 3.52
CA GLY A 123 -4.08 -16.89 4.35
C GLY A 123 -3.82 -16.24 5.71
N LEU A 124 -2.82 -15.36 5.81
CA LEU A 124 -2.43 -14.73 7.08
C LEU A 124 -3.50 -13.76 7.59
N CYS A 125 -4.08 -12.98 6.68
CA CYS A 125 -5.14 -12.02 6.97
C CYS A 125 -6.04 -11.81 5.76
N ARG A 126 -7.24 -11.27 6.01
CA ARG A 126 -8.13 -10.79 4.96
C ARG A 126 -8.03 -9.28 4.91
N PHE A 127 -7.73 -8.73 3.73
CA PHE A 127 -7.62 -7.29 3.55
C PHE A 127 -8.33 -6.82 2.28
N THR A 128 -8.53 -5.51 2.18
CA THR A 128 -8.90 -4.83 0.94
C THR A 128 -8.04 -3.59 0.76
N MET A 129 -7.94 -3.10 -0.47
CA MET A 129 -7.18 -1.91 -0.81
C MET A 129 -8.13 -0.85 -1.35
N LEU A 130 -8.15 0.31 -0.70
CA LEU A 130 -8.93 1.45 -1.15
C LEU A 130 -8.00 2.40 -1.90
N LYS A 131 -8.26 2.61 -3.19
CA LYS A 131 -7.48 3.55 -4.00
C LYS A 131 -7.55 4.96 -3.42
N ARG A 132 -6.40 5.59 -3.23
CA ARG A 132 -6.32 7.03 -2.92
C ARG A 132 -6.18 7.83 -4.21
N PRO A 133 -6.73 9.06 -4.25
CA PRO A 133 -6.42 9.98 -5.35
C PRO A 133 -4.92 10.31 -5.33
N ASP A 134 -4.36 10.44 -6.54
CA ASP A 134 -2.99 10.92 -6.75
C ASP A 134 -2.81 12.36 -6.25
#